data_AF-J0NZ37-F1
#
_entry.id   AF-J0NZ37-F1
#
_cell.length_a   1.000
_cell.length_b   1.000
_cell.length_c   1.000
_cell.angle_alpha   90.00
_cell.angle_beta   90.00
_cell.angle_gamma   90.00
#
_symmetry.space_group_name_H-M   'P 1'
#
loop_
_entity.id
_entity.type
_entity.pdbx_description
1 polymer ?
#
loop_
_entity_poly.entity_id
_entity_poly.type
_entity_poly.pdbx_seq_one_letter_code
_entity_poly.pdbx_strand_id
1 'polypeptide(L)'
;MFKKAKKMIKKDLQKRYEKMEDLFQKFEHRVYGHLEDRLESLESRIDELSDVLNRRLDQLAEQQAPQEEEAAQEETNPSPEEEAPAQDDLCQIKGIGKVMAEQLAAAGIHRFEQLAELGPEDIKALDLEISGFQNRLERYNWQEQAQQFIAES
;
A
#
# COMPACT_ATOMS: atom_id res chain seq x y z
N MET A 1 -2.79 66.38 16.88
CA MET A 1 -2.92 65.55 15.67
C MET A 1 -2.56 64.07 15.87
N PHE A 2 -1.51 63.74 16.63
CA PHE A 2 -1.05 62.36 16.89
C PHE A 2 -2.08 61.37 17.46
N LYS A 3 -2.95 61.79 18.40
CA LYS A 3 -3.98 60.90 18.99
C LYS A 3 -4.98 60.39 17.95
N LYS A 4 -5.34 61.21 16.95
CA LYS A 4 -6.26 60.84 15.87
C LYS A 4 -5.61 59.84 14.91
N ALA A 5 -4.35 60.06 14.56
CA ALA A 5 -3.57 59.13 13.74
C ALA A 5 -3.42 57.75 14.42
N LYS A 6 -3.09 57.72 15.72
CA LYS A 6 -2.99 56.45 16.49
C LYS A 6 -4.32 55.70 16.54
N LYS A 7 -5.45 56.42 16.68
CA LYS A 7 -6.79 55.81 16.66
C LYS A 7 -7.15 55.23 15.29
N MET A 8 -6.78 55.92 14.20
CA MET A 8 -6.98 55.42 12.84
C MET A 8 -6.15 54.16 12.59
N ILE A 9 -4.85 54.17 12.93
CA ILE A 9 -3.96 53.01 12.79
C ILE A 9 -4.51 51.81 13.58
N LYS A 10 -4.96 52.02 14.83
CA LYS A 10 -5.57 50.94 15.62
C LYS A 10 -6.82 50.35 14.95
N LYS A 11 -7.69 51.21 14.39
CA LYS A 11 -8.91 50.78 13.71
C LYS A 11 -8.61 50.03 12.42
N ASP A 12 -7.63 50.49 11.65
CA ASP A 12 -7.21 49.82 10.42
C ASP A 12 -6.53 48.49 10.70
N LEU A 13 -5.71 48.43 11.77
CA LEU A 13 -5.10 47.20 12.24
C LEU A 13 -6.17 46.19 12.70
N GLN A 14 -7.15 46.64 13.48
CA GLN A 14 -8.28 45.81 13.92
C GLN A 14 -9.06 45.26 12.72
N LYS A 15 -9.39 46.10 11.73
CA LYS A 15 -10.06 45.63 10.50
C LYS A 15 -9.24 44.60 9.73
N ARG A 16 -7.92 44.75 9.69
CA ARG A 16 -7.04 43.77 9.04
C ARG A 16 -7.03 42.45 9.79
N TYR A 17 -7.03 42.48 11.13
CA TYR A 17 -7.18 41.28 11.95
C TYR A 17 -8.53 40.59 11.71
N GLU A 18 -9.63 41.33 11.77
CA GLU A 18 -10.98 40.78 11.51
C GLU A 18 -11.08 40.14 10.11
N LYS A 19 -10.49 40.78 9.09
CA LYS A 19 -10.44 40.22 7.73
C LYS A 19 -9.56 38.96 7.65
N MET A 20 -8.43 38.93 8.36
CA MET A 20 -7.55 37.77 8.41
C MET A 20 -8.27 36.59 9.09
N GLU A 21 -8.97 36.85 10.19
CA GLU A 21 -9.74 35.86 10.94
C GLU A 21 -10.85 35.24 10.07
N ASP A 22 -11.64 36.07 9.37
CA ASP A 22 -12.68 35.59 8.45
C ASP A 22 -12.09 34.74 7.29
N LEU A 23 -10.91 35.11 6.78
CA LEU A 23 -10.21 34.31 5.78
C LEU A 23 -9.73 32.97 6.35
N PHE A 24 -9.21 32.98 7.58
CA PHE A 24 -8.74 31.78 8.26
C PHE A 24 -9.91 30.83 8.52
N GLN A 25 -11.02 31.32 9.07
CA GLN A 25 -12.22 30.51 9.30
C GLN A 25 -12.79 29.90 8.02
N LYS A 26 -12.78 30.65 6.91
CA LYS A 26 -13.20 30.12 5.59
C LYS A 26 -12.26 29.05 5.07
N PHE A 27 -10.95 29.21 5.30
CA PHE A 27 -9.96 28.22 4.96
C PHE A 27 -10.13 26.95 5.81
N GLU A 28 -10.28 27.11 7.12
CA GLU A 28 -10.52 26.01 8.06
C GLU A 28 -11.77 25.22 7.68
N HIS A 29 -12.90 25.89 7.46
CA HIS A 29 -14.13 25.21 7.07
C HIS A 29 -13.99 24.44 5.76
N ARG A 30 -13.25 24.99 4.79
CA ARG A 30 -13.00 24.31 3.52
C ARG A 30 -12.10 23.09 3.67
N VAL A 31 -11.03 23.20 4.45
CA VAL A 31 -10.02 22.15 4.57
C VAL A 31 -10.48 21.08 5.55
N TYR A 32 -10.91 21.49 6.74
CA TYR A 32 -11.33 20.56 7.78
C TYR A 32 -12.71 19.98 7.51
N GLY A 33 -13.65 20.74 6.93
CA GLY A 33 -14.96 20.17 6.56
C GLY A 33 -14.82 19.04 5.53
N HIS A 34 -14.04 19.27 4.46
CA HIS A 34 -13.79 18.21 3.47
C HIS A 34 -13.02 17.02 4.05
N LEU A 35 -12.11 17.27 4.99
CA LEU A 35 -11.35 16.20 5.65
C LEU A 35 -12.25 15.38 6.59
N GLU A 36 -13.15 16.04 7.31
CA GLU A 36 -14.14 15.41 8.21
C GLU A 36 -15.12 14.54 7.42
N ASP A 37 -15.69 15.06 6.32
CA ASP A 37 -16.56 14.29 5.42
C ASP A 37 -15.85 13.05 4.86
N ARG A 38 -14.55 13.20 4.53
CA ARG A 38 -13.75 12.10 3.99
C ARG A 38 -13.41 11.07 5.07
N LEU A 39 -13.19 11.49 6.31
CA LEU A 39 -12.98 10.58 7.43
C LEU A 39 -14.25 9.78 7.71
N GLU A 40 -15.41 10.43 7.76
CA GLU A 40 -16.69 9.76 7.93
C GLU A 40 -16.97 8.75 6.81
N SER A 41 -16.70 9.12 5.56
CA SER A 41 -16.81 8.20 4.43
C SER A 41 -15.85 7.01 4.53
N LEU A 42 -14.63 7.20 5.04
CA LEU A 42 -13.68 6.12 5.24
C LEU A 42 -14.09 5.19 6.38
N GLU A 43 -14.60 5.75 7.48
CA GLU A 43 -15.13 4.98 8.61
C GLU A 43 -16.31 4.10 8.16
N SER A 44 -17.28 4.67 7.44
CA SER A 44 -18.40 3.90 6.86
C SER A 44 -17.92 2.77 5.94
N ARG A 45 -16.89 3.02 5.12
CA ARG A 45 -16.32 1.99 4.23
C ARG A 45 -15.61 0.89 5.00
N ILE A 46 -14.97 1.22 6.13
CA ILE A 46 -14.34 0.23 7.00
C ILE A 46 -15.41 -0.67 7.61
N ASP A 47 -16.50 -0.10 8.13
CA ASP A 47 -17.61 -0.87 8.70
C ASP A 47 -18.24 -1.82 7.67
N GLU A 48 -18.48 -1.34 6.45
CA GLU A 48 -18.98 -2.17 5.34
C GLU A 48 -18.04 -3.33 5.01
N LEU A 49 -16.72 -3.08 4.95
CA LEU A 49 -15.73 -4.13 4.68
C LEU A 49 -15.66 -5.13 5.83
N SER A 50 -15.71 -4.66 7.08
CA SER A 50 -15.77 -5.51 8.26
C SER A 50 -17.00 -6.43 8.24
N ASP A 51 -18.17 -5.90 7.88
CA ASP A 51 -19.39 -6.67 7.71
C ASP A 51 -19.26 -7.74 6.62
N VAL A 52 -18.69 -7.38 5.47
CA VAL A 52 -18.46 -8.33 4.36
C VAL A 52 -17.50 -9.44 4.78
N LEU A 53 -16.42 -9.11 5.49
CA LEU A 53 -15.45 -10.10 5.97
C LEU A 53 -16.08 -11.04 7.00
N ASN A 54 -16.83 -10.52 7.97
CA ASN A 54 -17.52 -11.35 8.96
C ASN A 54 -18.51 -12.31 8.31
N ARG A 55 -19.32 -11.83 7.35
CA ARG A 55 -20.23 -12.72 6.59
C ARG A 55 -19.48 -13.79 5.81
N ARG A 56 -18.32 -13.47 5.23
CA ARG A 56 -17.50 -14.45 4.51
C ARG A 56 -16.89 -15.47 5.48
N LEU A 57 -16.47 -15.04 6.67
CA LEU A 57 -16.01 -15.94 7.73
C LEU A 57 -17.11 -16.90 8.16
N ASP A 58 -18.34 -16.41 8.34
CA ASP A 58 -19.50 -17.25 8.66
C ASP A 58 -19.77 -18.27 7.54
N GLN A 59 -19.74 -17.83 6.27
CA GLN A 59 -19.90 -18.72 5.11
C GLN A 59 -18.80 -19.78 5.01
N LEU A 60 -17.56 -19.43 5.31
CA LEU A 60 -16.44 -20.38 5.32
C LEU A 60 -16.60 -21.40 6.46
N ALA A 61 -17.08 -20.97 7.63
CA ALA A 61 -17.38 -21.87 8.74
C ALA A 61 -18.52 -22.84 8.39
N GLU A 62 -19.54 -22.40 7.63
CA GLU A 62 -20.62 -23.26 7.13
C GLU A 62 -20.16 -24.19 5.98
N GLN A 63 -19.24 -23.75 5.11
CA GLN A 63 -18.71 -24.54 3.99
C GLN A 63 -17.71 -25.62 4.41
N GLN A 64 -17.06 -25.48 5.56
CA GLN A 64 -16.14 -26.49 6.10
C GLN A 64 -16.86 -27.65 6.81
N ALA A 65 -18.15 -27.50 7.13
CA ALA A 65 -18.93 -28.52 7.82
C ALA A 65 -19.20 -29.83 7.03
N PRO A 66 -19.16 -29.90 5.67
CA PRO A 66 -19.34 -31.16 4.95
C PRO A 66 -18.06 -31.77 4.33
N GLN A 67 -16.88 -31.11 4.35
CA GLN A 67 -15.73 -31.52 3.51
C GLN A 67 -14.52 -32.11 4.24
N GLU A 68 -14.59 -32.33 5.55
CA GLU A 68 -13.47 -32.92 6.31
C GLU A 68 -13.40 -34.46 6.23
N GLU A 69 -14.37 -35.14 5.59
CA GLU A 69 -14.39 -36.61 5.46
C GLU A 69 -13.99 -37.16 4.07
N GLU A 70 -13.79 -36.33 3.04
CA GLU A 70 -13.64 -36.84 1.64
C GLU A 70 -12.37 -36.37 0.90
N ALA A 71 -11.37 -35.81 1.58
CA ALA A 71 -10.11 -35.35 0.96
C ALA A 71 -8.88 -36.23 1.29
N ALA A 72 -9.08 -37.52 1.59
CA ALA A 72 -8.00 -38.45 1.91
C ALA A 72 -7.68 -39.47 0.79
N GLN A 73 -8.30 -39.41 -0.38
CA GLN A 73 -8.06 -40.37 -1.46
C GLN A 73 -8.25 -39.76 -2.84
N GLU A 74 -7.19 -39.23 -3.45
CA GLU A 74 -6.85 -39.62 -4.83
C GLU A 74 -5.40 -39.22 -5.18
N GLU A 75 -4.68 -40.26 -5.57
CA GLU A 75 -3.27 -40.35 -5.87
C GLU A 75 -2.97 -39.90 -7.32
N THR A 76 -1.79 -39.28 -7.53
CA THR A 76 -0.84 -39.56 -8.65
C THR A 76 -1.30 -39.29 -10.10
N ASN A 77 -0.56 -38.63 -10.99
CA ASN A 77 0.82 -38.91 -11.48
C ASN A 77 1.22 -37.82 -12.56
N PRO A 78 2.39 -37.82 -13.24
CA PRO A 78 3.60 -37.04 -12.88
C PRO A 78 4.29 -36.23 -14.04
N SER A 79 5.21 -35.33 -13.66
CA SER A 79 6.46 -34.86 -14.35
C SER A 79 6.39 -34.11 -15.72
N PRO A 80 7.37 -33.24 -16.06
CA PRO A 80 8.79 -33.39 -15.77
C PRO A 80 9.32 -32.48 -14.65
N GLU A 81 10.11 -33.10 -13.78
CA GLU A 81 11.23 -32.53 -13.04
C GLU A 81 11.86 -31.30 -13.74
N GLU A 82 11.59 -30.11 -13.21
CA GLU A 82 12.63 -29.10 -13.06
C GLU A 82 12.93 -29.04 -11.57
N GLU A 83 14.22 -29.16 -11.26
CA GLU A 83 14.84 -29.17 -9.94
C GLU A 83 14.09 -28.25 -8.98
N ALA A 84 13.80 -28.74 -7.75
CA ALA A 84 13.21 -27.90 -6.70
C ALA A 84 13.91 -26.54 -6.71
N PRO A 85 13.22 -25.45 -7.11
CA PRO A 85 13.93 -24.25 -7.47
C PRO A 85 14.63 -23.76 -6.22
N ALA A 86 15.94 -23.53 -6.32
CA ALA A 86 16.68 -22.81 -5.31
C ALA A 86 15.93 -21.49 -5.09
N GLN A 87 15.19 -21.39 -3.97
CA GLN A 87 14.51 -20.18 -3.58
C GLN A 87 15.56 -19.27 -2.98
N ASP A 88 15.81 -18.16 -3.64
CA ASP A 88 16.72 -17.14 -3.13
C ASP A 88 16.02 -16.36 -2.03
N ASP A 89 16.76 -16.01 -0.97
CA ASP A 89 16.25 -15.12 0.05
C ASP A 89 16.27 -13.67 -0.47
N LEU A 90 15.19 -13.26 -1.13
CA LEU A 90 14.99 -11.91 -1.64
C LEU A 90 15.07 -10.84 -0.54
N CYS A 91 14.94 -11.21 0.75
CA CYS A 91 15.12 -10.27 1.87
C CYS A 91 16.57 -9.76 2.01
N GLN A 92 17.53 -10.38 1.32
CA GLN A 92 18.92 -9.90 1.27
C GLN A 92 19.04 -8.57 0.49
N ILE A 93 18.12 -8.30 -0.44
CA ILE A 93 18.11 -7.04 -1.18
C ILE A 93 17.60 -5.91 -0.28
N LYS A 94 18.37 -4.83 -0.22
CA LYS A 94 18.03 -3.67 0.58
C LYS A 94 16.73 -3.03 0.09
N GLY A 95 15.73 -2.99 0.96
CA GLY A 95 14.40 -2.45 0.67
C GLY A 95 13.32 -3.53 0.48
N ILE A 96 13.72 -4.80 0.30
CA ILE A 96 12.80 -5.94 0.31
C ILE A 96 12.74 -6.47 1.75
N GLY A 97 11.64 -6.15 2.44
CA GLY A 97 11.33 -6.74 3.74
C GLY A 97 10.53 -8.03 3.60
N LYS A 98 10.31 -8.74 4.71
CA LYS A 98 9.57 -10.02 4.75
C LYS A 98 8.21 -9.98 4.03
N VAL A 99 7.45 -8.91 4.24
CA VAL A 99 6.15 -8.68 3.57
C VAL A 99 6.30 -8.52 2.05
N MET A 100 7.33 -7.82 1.61
CA MET A 100 7.59 -7.62 0.18
C MET A 100 8.06 -8.91 -0.49
N ALA A 101 8.88 -9.71 0.21
CA ALA A 101 9.31 -11.02 -0.25
C ALA A 101 8.12 -12.00 -0.36
N GLU A 102 7.19 -11.97 0.61
CA GLU A 102 5.95 -12.75 0.55
C GLU A 102 5.06 -12.34 -0.63
N GLN A 103 4.95 -11.04 -0.92
CA GLN A 103 4.22 -10.52 -2.09
C GLN A 103 4.88 -10.91 -3.41
N LEU A 104 6.21 -10.84 -3.50
CA LEU A 104 6.97 -11.28 -4.67
C LEU A 104 6.84 -12.79 -4.90
N ALA A 105 6.90 -13.57 -3.82
CA ALA A 105 6.68 -15.01 -3.88
C ALA A 105 5.24 -15.34 -4.33
N ALA A 106 4.23 -14.59 -3.87
CA ALA A 106 2.86 -14.74 -4.34
C ALA A 106 2.70 -14.40 -5.84
N ALA A 107 3.48 -13.43 -6.34
CA ALA A 107 3.56 -13.07 -7.74
C ALA A 107 4.46 -14.00 -8.60
N GLY A 108 5.00 -15.08 -8.00
CA GLY A 108 5.82 -16.08 -8.70
C GLY A 108 7.30 -15.74 -8.84
N ILE A 109 7.79 -14.69 -8.16
CA ILE A 109 9.20 -14.28 -8.15
C ILE A 109 9.87 -14.87 -6.91
N HIS A 110 10.76 -15.82 -7.12
CA HIS A 110 11.45 -16.55 -6.07
C HIS A 110 12.98 -16.49 -6.19
N ARG A 111 13.50 -15.87 -7.24
CA ARG A 111 14.94 -15.86 -7.58
C ARG A 111 15.46 -14.47 -7.88
N PHE A 112 16.75 -14.25 -7.59
CA PHE A 112 17.43 -12.99 -7.94
C PHE A 112 17.44 -12.75 -9.45
N GLU A 113 17.63 -13.80 -10.26
CA GLU A 113 17.59 -13.71 -11.73
C GLU A 113 16.26 -13.17 -12.25
N GLN A 114 15.14 -13.71 -11.76
CA GLN A 114 13.81 -13.26 -12.16
C GLN A 114 13.59 -11.78 -11.85
N LEU A 115 14.08 -11.32 -10.68
CA LEU A 115 13.98 -9.92 -10.28
C LEU A 115 14.90 -9.01 -11.13
N ALA A 116 16.09 -9.48 -11.48
CA ALA A 116 17.06 -8.76 -12.30
C ALA A 116 16.64 -8.62 -13.78
N GLU A 117 15.92 -9.62 -14.30
CA GLU A 117 15.48 -9.67 -15.70
C GLU A 117 14.11 -9.03 -15.95
N LEU A 118 13.47 -8.47 -14.91
CA LEU A 118 12.15 -7.85 -15.03
C LEU A 118 12.10 -6.79 -16.14
N GLY A 119 11.24 -7.03 -17.13
CA GLY A 119 10.98 -6.10 -18.21
C GLY A 119 10.04 -4.97 -17.82
N PRO A 120 9.93 -3.92 -18.65
CA PRO A 120 9.01 -2.81 -18.39
C PRO A 120 7.53 -3.21 -18.36
N GLU A 121 7.15 -4.32 -19.00
CA GLU A 121 5.78 -4.84 -18.94
C GLU A 121 5.54 -5.64 -17.65
N ASP A 122 6.51 -6.45 -17.22
CA ASP A 122 6.42 -7.22 -15.97
C ASP A 122 6.38 -6.29 -14.75
N ILE A 123 7.19 -5.22 -14.77
CA ILE A 123 7.19 -4.19 -13.71
C ILE A 123 5.81 -3.55 -13.59
N LYS A 124 5.12 -3.25 -14.70
CA LYS A 124 3.76 -2.69 -14.67
C LYS A 124 2.74 -3.69 -14.14
N ALA A 125 2.84 -4.96 -14.55
CA ALA A 125 1.95 -6.01 -14.05
C ALA A 125 2.10 -6.18 -12.53
N LEU A 126 3.35 -6.18 -12.05
CA LEU A 126 3.67 -6.27 -10.62
C LEU A 126 3.28 -5.00 -9.85
N ASP A 127 3.34 -3.81 -10.44
CA ASP A 127 2.91 -2.56 -9.78
C ASP A 127 1.39 -2.47 -9.62
N LEU A 128 0.62 -3.17 -10.46
CA LEU A 128 -0.84 -3.33 -10.30
C LEU A 128 -1.20 -4.27 -9.14
N GLU A 129 -0.39 -5.30 -8.90
CA GLU A 129 -0.62 -6.29 -7.83
C GLU A 129 0.01 -5.86 -6.50
N ILE A 130 1.18 -5.23 -6.55
CA ILE A 130 1.96 -4.82 -5.41
C ILE A 130 2.10 -3.29 -5.40
N SER A 131 1.39 -2.66 -4.47
CA SER A 131 1.31 -1.20 -4.37
C SER A 131 2.69 -0.53 -4.24
N GLY A 132 3.05 0.25 -5.26
CA GLY A 132 4.28 1.03 -5.29
C GLY A 132 5.54 0.19 -5.52
N PHE A 133 5.40 -0.97 -6.18
CA PHE A 133 6.51 -1.82 -6.59
C PHE A 133 7.54 -1.05 -7.41
N GLN A 134 7.10 -0.37 -8.47
CA GLN A 134 8.00 0.33 -9.39
C GLN A 134 8.81 1.42 -8.65
N ASN A 135 8.15 2.20 -7.78
CA ASN A 135 8.82 3.26 -7.02
C ASN A 135 9.92 2.70 -6.11
N ARG A 136 9.68 1.55 -5.47
CA ARG A 136 10.65 0.91 -4.58
C ARG A 136 11.78 0.27 -5.37
N LEU A 137 11.46 -0.41 -6.48
CA LEU A 137 12.42 -1.00 -7.38
C LEU A 137 13.43 0.04 -7.89
N GLU A 138 12.95 1.23 -8.30
CA GLU A 138 13.80 2.35 -8.74
C GLU A 138 14.54 3.03 -7.59
N ARG A 139 13.88 3.30 -6.45
CA ARG A 139 14.51 4.01 -5.31
C ARG A 139 15.69 3.23 -4.72
N TYR A 140 15.57 1.91 -4.70
CA TYR A 140 16.55 1.03 -4.09
C TYR A 140 17.39 0.29 -5.13
N ASN A 141 17.19 0.50 -6.43
CA ASN A 141 17.89 -0.22 -7.50
C ASN A 141 17.85 -1.75 -7.30
N TRP A 142 16.67 -2.33 -7.08
CA TRP A 142 16.54 -3.76 -6.80
C TRP A 142 17.11 -4.64 -7.91
N GLN A 143 16.97 -4.23 -9.17
CA GLN A 143 17.55 -4.96 -10.30
C GLN A 143 19.07 -5.01 -10.25
N GLU A 144 19.73 -3.89 -9.94
CA GLU A 144 21.20 -3.84 -9.82
C GLU A 144 21.70 -4.66 -8.63
N GLN A 145 20.99 -4.61 -7.50
CA GLN A 145 21.33 -5.43 -6.33
C GLN A 145 21.12 -6.92 -6.60
N ALA A 146 20.03 -7.29 -7.27
CA ALA A 146 19.78 -8.68 -7.67
C ALA A 146 20.91 -9.20 -8.58
N GLN A 147 21.39 -8.39 -9.54
CA GLN A 147 22.56 -8.74 -10.36
C GLN A 147 23.83 -8.97 -9.54
N GLN A 148 24.05 -8.19 -8.48
CA GLN A 148 25.19 -8.40 -7.57
C GLN A 148 25.09 -9.76 -6.86
N PHE A 149 23.91 -10.12 -6.36
CA PHE A 149 23.71 -11.42 -5.71
C PHE A 149 23.85 -12.60 -6.68
N ILE A 150 23.44 -12.45 -7.95
CA ILE A 150 23.67 -13.47 -8.99
C ILE A 150 25.17 -13.64 -9.28
N ALA A 151 25.93 -12.54 -9.31
CA ALA A 151 27.36 -12.59 -9.59
C ALA A 151 28.19 -13.14 -8.42
N GLU A 152 27.63 -13.11 -7.20
CA GLU A 152 28.28 -13.58 -5.98
C GLU A 152 27.81 -14.98 -5.54
N SER A 153 26.75 -15.51 -6.17
CA SER A 153 26.23 -16.87 -5.98
C SER A 153 26.84 -17.89 -6.95
#